data_AF-A0AA42B548-F1
#
_entry.id   AF-A0AA42B548-F1
#
_cell.length_a   1.000
_cell.length_b   1.000
_cell.length_c   1.000
_cell.angle_alpha   90.00
_cell.angle_beta   90.00
_cell.angle_gamma   90.00
#
_symmetry.space_group_name_H-M   'P 1'
#
loop_
_entity.id
_entity.type
_entity.pdbx_description
1 polymer ?
#
loop_
_entity_poly.entity_id
_entity_poly.type
_entity_poly.pdbx_seq_one_letter_code
_entity_poly.pdbx_strand_id
1 'polypeptide(L)'
;MEALTVYPPLYTTLKNRSSSPKPTLNPHEPTTITHPFLSLSLSTPIPHRLIRTYAGQDKQTSFFVDQEEFIDRETAPEDESFGEVKKIIGSRRAAAMGGDESNAAEEEGGLMEYLIEWKDGHTPSWLPSSFIAKDVIAEYETPWWNAAKKADDVALRNLIQATADEGEEEEEGVEALPRYVDAVDEDGRAALLFVAGLGSEECVRLLVSAGANGNHKDIRGQLTPLHMAAGYVKPDVVRTLIELGADPEIEDERGRTPLELAREVLNATPRGSAVQFARRLGLENVIKVLEEAIYEFAEVDEILEKRGQDDKVEYLVKWKDSDEKEWVKAGLIGEDLVKDFEDGLEYAVAEEVMDCREGNEKKREFLVKWSDIEEATWEPEENVDPDLIKEFEAKNGGEVAAVEASALPVVDTEVEKDAEVEKKGVEKVVLKAGYGPKPSPGQTVTVHCTGYGKNGDMSKKFWSTKDSGQEPFTFQIGQGSVIKAWDEGVMDMQLGEVARLHCTPEYGYGASGFPSWGIQPNSPLVFEIEVLKIR
;
A
#
# COMPACT_ATOMS: atom_id res chain seq x y z
N MET A 1 2.42 4.30 40.00
CA MET A 1 3.26 5.34 39.39
C MET A 1 2.81 5.45 37.97
N GLU A 2 2.14 6.56 37.70
CA GLU A 2 1.61 6.98 36.41
C GLU A 2 2.75 7.27 35.42
N ALA A 3 2.46 7.04 34.15
CA ALA A 3 3.04 7.80 33.05
C ALA A 3 1.93 7.98 31.99
N LEU A 4 1.43 9.21 31.91
CA LEU A 4 0.56 9.76 30.88
C LEU A 4 1.30 9.95 29.53
N THR A 5 0.51 10.24 28.49
CA THR A 5 0.79 10.86 27.15
C THR A 5 0.69 9.86 25.97
N VAL A 6 -0.04 10.08 24.85
CA VAL A 6 -0.67 11.25 24.18
C VAL A 6 -1.94 10.79 23.41
N TYR A 7 -3.05 11.56 23.51
CA TYR A 7 -4.32 11.42 22.75
C TYR A 7 -4.18 11.66 21.22
N PRO A 8 -5.00 11.04 20.36
CA PRO A 8 -6.07 11.72 19.64
C PRO A 8 -7.34 11.72 20.49
N PRO A 9 -8.24 12.71 20.35
CA PRO A 9 -9.42 12.78 21.19
C PRO A 9 -10.28 11.53 21.00
N LEU A 10 -10.97 11.22 22.09
CA LEU A 10 -11.82 10.09 22.39
C LEU A 10 -12.74 9.70 21.21
N TYR A 11 -13.15 8.42 21.16
CA TYR A 11 -14.23 7.89 20.31
C TYR A 11 -13.95 7.41 18.88
N THR A 12 -12.70 7.08 18.50
CA THR A 12 -12.42 6.49 17.18
C THR A 12 -12.07 4.99 17.23
N THR A 13 -12.59 4.22 16.28
CA THR A 13 -12.33 2.77 16.10
C THR A 13 -11.85 2.50 14.68
N LEU A 14 -11.04 1.44 14.49
CA LEU A 14 -10.56 1.04 13.17
C LEU A 14 -11.71 0.43 12.32
N LYS A 15 -12.07 1.06 11.21
CA LYS A 15 -13.11 0.66 10.23
C LYS A 15 -12.48 0.29 8.89
N ASN A 16 -13.00 -0.73 8.20
CA ASN A 16 -12.56 -1.03 6.83
C ASN A 16 -13.08 0.06 5.88
N ARG A 17 -12.21 0.61 5.03
CA ARG A 17 -12.58 1.65 4.07
C ARG A 17 -13.58 1.15 3.03
N SER A 18 -13.65 -0.15 2.76
CA SER A 18 -14.66 -0.71 1.84
C SER A 18 -16.08 -0.73 2.42
N SER A 19 -16.24 -0.66 3.75
CA SER A 19 -17.54 -0.49 4.43
C SER A 19 -17.91 0.99 4.64
N SER A 20 -17.03 1.94 4.31
CA SER A 20 -17.37 3.36 4.38
C SER A 20 -18.19 3.81 3.17
N PRO A 21 -19.26 4.59 3.36
CA PRO A 21 -20.00 5.16 2.25
C PRO A 21 -19.05 6.06 1.44
N LYS A 22 -18.83 5.71 0.17
CA LYS A 22 -18.00 6.52 -0.74
C LYS A 22 -18.51 7.96 -0.72
N PRO A 23 -17.63 8.97 -0.62
CA PRO A 23 -18.06 10.36 -0.64
C PRO A 23 -18.89 10.58 -1.90
N THR A 24 -20.17 10.90 -1.71
CA THR A 24 -21.02 11.37 -2.79
C THR A 24 -20.47 12.72 -3.21
N LEU A 25 -19.65 12.72 -4.26
CA LEU A 25 -19.36 13.92 -5.04
C LEU A 25 -20.71 14.42 -5.57
N ASN A 26 -21.29 15.34 -4.81
CA ASN A 26 -22.54 16.00 -5.17
C ASN A 26 -22.24 16.85 -6.42
N PRO A 27 -22.69 16.48 -7.63
CA PRO A 27 -22.42 17.25 -8.82
C PRO A 27 -23.46 18.37 -8.89
N HIS A 28 -23.25 19.42 -8.10
CA HIS A 28 -24.05 20.63 -8.22
C HIS A 28 -23.63 21.41 -9.47
N GLU A 29 -24.51 21.31 -10.45
CA GLU A 29 -24.83 22.25 -11.53
C GLU A 29 -23.94 22.31 -12.78
N PRO A 30 -24.44 21.84 -13.94
CA PRO A 30 -23.76 22.01 -15.22
C PRO A 30 -23.89 23.46 -15.69
N THR A 31 -22.76 24.17 -15.70
CA THR A 31 -22.65 25.43 -16.45
C THR A 31 -22.76 25.09 -17.93
N THR A 32 -23.85 25.56 -18.54
CA THR A 32 -24.18 25.36 -19.94
C THR A 32 -23.13 26.02 -20.84
N ILE A 33 -22.33 25.24 -21.54
CA ILE A 33 -21.57 25.70 -22.71
C ILE A 33 -22.05 24.89 -23.91
N THR A 34 -22.96 25.51 -24.64
CA THR A 34 -23.47 25.10 -25.95
C THR A 34 -22.38 25.24 -27.00
N HIS A 35 -22.02 24.15 -27.70
CA HIS A 35 -21.55 24.20 -29.08
C HIS A 35 -22.04 22.96 -29.87
N PRO A 36 -22.24 23.09 -31.20
CA PRO A 36 -23.31 22.39 -31.91
C PRO A 36 -22.89 21.01 -32.43
N PHE A 37 -23.79 20.04 -32.26
CA PHE A 37 -23.78 18.76 -32.98
C PHE A 37 -24.11 18.97 -34.46
N LEU A 38 -23.23 18.51 -35.34
CA LEU A 38 -23.55 18.22 -36.74
C LEU A 38 -23.90 16.73 -36.85
N SER A 39 -25.19 16.46 -37.02
CA SER A 39 -25.71 15.14 -37.38
C SER A 39 -25.53 14.91 -38.88
N LEU A 40 -24.78 13.87 -39.26
CA LEU A 40 -24.83 13.32 -40.62
C LEU A 40 -25.49 11.95 -40.54
N SER A 41 -26.73 11.90 -41.05
CA SER A 41 -27.42 10.66 -41.35
C SER A 41 -26.88 10.10 -42.67
N LEU A 42 -26.50 8.82 -42.69
CA LEU A 42 -26.37 8.07 -43.93
C LEU A 42 -27.23 6.81 -43.83
N SER A 43 -28.06 6.69 -44.84
CA SER A 43 -29.16 5.75 -45.02
C SER A 43 -28.74 4.65 -46.00
N THR A 44 -29.45 3.51 -45.90
CA THR A 44 -29.62 2.43 -46.89
C THR A 44 -28.64 1.23 -46.81
N PRO A 45 -29.00 0.05 -47.38
CA PRO A 45 -30.12 -0.78 -46.92
C PRO A 45 -29.75 -2.28 -46.79
N ILE A 46 -30.54 -2.98 -45.97
CA ILE A 46 -30.61 -4.44 -45.84
C ILE A 46 -31.18 -5.06 -47.14
N PRO A 47 -30.69 -6.25 -47.57
CA PRO A 47 -31.55 -7.19 -48.25
C PRO A 47 -31.74 -8.47 -47.42
N HIS A 48 -33.00 -8.73 -47.07
CA HIS A 48 -33.49 -10.02 -46.62
C HIS A 48 -33.52 -11.01 -47.80
N ARG A 49 -33.15 -12.27 -47.55
CA ARG A 49 -33.90 -13.40 -48.10
C ARG A 49 -33.87 -14.60 -47.16
N LEU A 50 -35.06 -15.16 -46.98
CA LEU A 50 -35.48 -16.14 -45.97
C LEU A 50 -35.88 -17.45 -46.69
N ILE A 51 -35.94 -18.55 -45.92
CA ILE A 51 -36.79 -19.77 -46.08
C ILE A 51 -36.22 -20.87 -47.03
N ARG A 52 -36.16 -22.19 -46.76
CA ARG A 52 -36.69 -23.09 -45.69
C ARG A 52 -36.14 -24.54 -45.84
N THR A 53 -36.05 -25.24 -44.71
CA THR A 53 -36.36 -26.68 -44.40
C THR A 53 -35.77 -27.83 -45.22
N TYR A 54 -35.24 -28.85 -44.52
CA TYR A 54 -35.93 -30.14 -44.27
C TYR A 54 -35.33 -30.89 -43.06
N ALA A 55 -36.19 -31.64 -42.37
CA ALA A 55 -35.91 -32.47 -41.20
C ALA A 55 -35.67 -33.94 -41.59
N GLY A 56 -34.97 -34.71 -40.75
CA GLY A 56 -34.93 -36.18 -40.83
C GLY A 56 -33.96 -36.82 -39.84
N GLN A 57 -34.48 -37.73 -39.01
CA GLN A 57 -33.82 -38.41 -37.88
C GLN A 57 -32.99 -39.65 -38.26
N ASP A 58 -32.15 -40.04 -37.28
CA ASP A 58 -31.85 -41.41 -36.82
C ASP A 58 -30.73 -42.29 -37.46
N LYS A 59 -29.73 -42.55 -36.59
CA LYS A 59 -29.17 -43.84 -36.12
C LYS A 59 -28.37 -44.80 -37.05
N GLN A 60 -27.16 -45.07 -36.53
CA GLN A 60 -26.47 -46.37 -36.32
C GLN A 60 -25.64 -47.05 -37.44
N THR A 61 -24.33 -47.11 -37.14
CA THR A 61 -23.38 -48.25 -37.20
C THR A 61 -23.04 -48.97 -38.51
N SER A 62 -21.76 -48.81 -38.86
CA SER A 62 -20.76 -49.79 -39.34
C SER A 62 -21.10 -50.73 -40.49
N PHE A 63 -20.31 -50.70 -41.56
CA PHE A 63 -19.59 -51.87 -42.12
C PHE A 63 -18.52 -51.38 -43.13
N PHE A 64 -17.36 -52.03 -43.10
CA PHE A 64 -16.15 -51.71 -43.86
C PHE A 64 -16.13 -52.37 -45.26
N VAL A 65 -15.32 -51.76 -46.15
CA VAL A 65 -14.58 -52.27 -47.32
C VAL A 65 -15.11 -51.95 -48.75
N ASP A 66 -14.33 -51.05 -49.36
CA ASP A 66 -13.86 -50.86 -50.74
C ASP A 66 -14.82 -50.71 -51.93
N GLN A 67 -14.80 -49.51 -52.51
CA GLN A 67 -14.48 -49.31 -53.92
C GLN A 67 -13.92 -47.90 -54.13
N GLU A 68 -12.65 -47.84 -54.59
CA GLU A 68 -12.09 -46.67 -55.25
C GLU A 68 -12.98 -46.31 -56.46
N GLU A 69 -13.42 -45.05 -56.56
CA GLU A 69 -13.27 -44.21 -57.76
C GLU A 69 -13.89 -42.81 -57.56
N PHE A 70 -13.06 -41.80 -57.86
CA PHE A 70 -13.40 -40.45 -58.33
C PHE A 70 -14.29 -39.56 -57.45
N ILE A 71 -13.64 -38.84 -56.52
CA ILE A 71 -14.06 -37.47 -56.22
C ILE A 71 -13.30 -36.56 -57.17
N ASP A 72 -14.07 -35.80 -57.96
CA ASP A 72 -13.62 -34.76 -58.86
C ASP A 72 -12.62 -33.84 -58.15
N ARG A 73 -11.39 -33.91 -58.65
CA ARG A 73 -10.28 -33.06 -58.28
C ARG A 73 -10.23 -31.94 -59.29
N GLU A 74 -11.09 -30.93 -59.14
CA GLU A 74 -10.94 -29.65 -59.83
C GLU A 74 -11.63 -28.54 -59.04
N THR A 75 -10.85 -27.53 -58.66
CA THR A 75 -11.15 -26.35 -57.83
C THR A 75 -11.18 -26.53 -56.30
N ALA A 76 -10.13 -27.14 -55.74
CA ALA A 76 -9.56 -26.55 -54.53
C ALA A 76 -8.77 -25.31 -54.97
N PRO A 77 -8.83 -24.15 -54.29
CA PRO A 77 -7.85 -23.11 -54.53
C PRO A 77 -6.48 -23.65 -54.10
N GLU A 78 -5.72 -24.13 -55.08
CA GLU A 78 -4.27 -24.30 -54.96
C GLU A 78 -3.66 -22.89 -54.87
N ASP A 79 -2.70 -22.71 -53.97
CA ASP A 79 -1.97 -21.48 -53.60
C ASP A 79 -2.52 -20.61 -52.45
N GLU A 80 -2.68 -21.17 -51.25
CA GLU A 80 -2.39 -20.40 -50.02
C GLU A 80 -0.93 -20.65 -49.60
N SER A 81 -0.01 -20.07 -50.37
CA SER A 81 1.37 -19.92 -49.92
C SER A 81 1.36 -18.95 -48.74
N PHE A 82 1.44 -19.45 -47.52
CA PHE A 82 1.65 -18.62 -46.33
C PHE A 82 2.88 -17.72 -46.60
N GLY A 83 2.65 -16.41 -46.65
CA GLY A 83 3.69 -15.42 -46.95
C GLY A 83 4.85 -15.52 -45.96
N GLU A 84 6.05 -15.16 -46.38
CA GLU A 84 7.20 -15.16 -45.47
C GLU A 84 7.08 -13.96 -44.51
N VAL A 85 7.08 -14.22 -43.20
CA VAL A 85 6.98 -13.17 -42.17
C VAL A 85 8.22 -12.28 -42.20
N LYS A 86 8.04 -10.96 -42.27
CA LYS A 86 9.13 -9.97 -42.18
C LYS A 86 9.47 -9.67 -40.72
N LYS A 87 8.49 -9.21 -39.94
CA LYS A 87 8.58 -8.98 -38.48
C LYS A 87 7.19 -8.88 -37.85
N ILE A 88 7.13 -9.00 -36.53
CA ILE A 88 5.96 -8.63 -35.74
C ILE A 88 6.05 -7.13 -35.44
N ILE A 89 4.95 -6.40 -35.68
CA ILE A 89 4.87 -4.94 -35.49
C ILE A 89 3.86 -4.52 -34.42
N GLY A 90 3.12 -5.47 -33.84
CA GLY A 90 2.17 -5.19 -32.77
C GLY A 90 1.65 -6.47 -32.12
N SER A 91 1.04 -6.34 -30.94
CA SER A 91 0.43 -7.45 -30.21
C SER A 91 -0.87 -7.02 -29.54
N ARG A 92 -1.81 -7.95 -29.38
CA ARG A 92 -3.06 -7.75 -28.64
C ARG A 92 -3.58 -9.07 -28.06
N ARG A 93 -4.51 -8.98 -27.12
CA ARG A 93 -5.29 -10.13 -26.66
C ARG A 93 -6.26 -10.59 -27.77
N ALA A 94 -6.34 -11.88 -28.07
CA ALA A 94 -7.33 -12.41 -28.99
C ALA A 94 -8.76 -12.12 -28.50
N ALA A 95 -9.67 -11.84 -29.44
CA ALA A 95 -11.08 -11.76 -29.14
C ALA A 95 -11.63 -13.16 -28.81
N ALA A 96 -12.38 -13.29 -27.72
CA ALA A 96 -13.08 -14.53 -27.42
C ALA A 96 -14.07 -14.83 -28.57
N MET A 97 -13.88 -15.95 -29.26
CA MET A 97 -14.76 -16.38 -30.35
C MET A 97 -16.12 -16.81 -29.78
N GLY A 98 -17.03 -15.85 -29.64
CA GLY A 98 -18.49 -16.06 -29.50
C GLY A 98 -18.96 -16.82 -28.26
N GLY A 99 -19.32 -16.09 -27.21
CA GLY A 99 -20.21 -16.58 -26.14
C GLY A 99 -19.77 -16.13 -24.75
N ASP A 100 -20.56 -15.25 -24.15
CA ASP A 100 -20.56 -14.85 -22.73
C ASP A 100 -19.22 -14.36 -22.16
N GLU A 101 -19.05 -13.03 -22.10
CA GLU A 101 -17.88 -12.34 -21.53
C GLU A 101 -17.62 -12.69 -20.05
N SER A 102 -18.57 -13.36 -19.38
CA SER A 102 -18.46 -13.77 -17.98
C SER A 102 -17.59 -15.00 -17.73
N ASN A 103 -17.23 -15.79 -18.76
CA ASN A 103 -16.47 -17.05 -18.62
C ASN A 103 -15.19 -17.16 -19.47
N ALA A 104 -14.75 -16.08 -20.13
CA ALA A 104 -13.56 -16.07 -21.00
C ALA A 104 -12.20 -16.13 -20.23
N ALA A 105 -12.21 -16.53 -18.96
CA ALA A 105 -11.04 -16.54 -18.08
C ALA A 105 -10.46 -17.95 -17.82
N GLU A 106 -11.11 -19.04 -18.26
CA GLU A 106 -10.74 -20.39 -17.78
C GLU A 106 -10.13 -21.33 -18.83
N GLU A 107 -10.20 -21.04 -20.13
CA GLU A 107 -9.50 -21.86 -21.14
C GLU A 107 -8.22 -21.17 -21.61
N GLU A 108 -7.08 -21.72 -21.15
CA GLU A 108 -5.70 -21.52 -21.62
C GLU A 108 -5.30 -20.07 -21.94
N GLY A 109 -4.59 -19.44 -20.99
CA GLY A 109 -3.71 -18.27 -21.21
C GLY A 109 -4.02 -17.47 -22.47
N GLY A 110 -5.05 -16.62 -22.38
CA GLY A 110 -5.74 -15.99 -23.51
C GLY A 110 -4.86 -15.80 -24.74
N LEU A 111 -5.18 -16.54 -25.81
CA LEU A 111 -4.42 -16.59 -27.05
C LEU A 111 -3.97 -15.18 -27.47
N MET A 112 -2.66 -14.98 -27.59
CA MET A 112 -2.11 -13.73 -28.10
C MET A 112 -2.31 -13.66 -29.62
N GLU A 113 -2.66 -12.49 -30.13
CA GLU A 113 -2.59 -12.17 -31.55
C GLU A 113 -1.44 -11.21 -31.80
N TYR A 114 -0.79 -11.38 -32.94
CA TYR A 114 0.32 -10.55 -33.38
C TYR A 114 0.01 -9.94 -34.75
N LEU A 115 0.36 -8.67 -34.92
CA LEU A 115 0.25 -7.98 -36.20
C LEU A 115 1.52 -8.26 -37.01
N ILE A 116 1.34 -8.94 -38.14
CA ILE A 116 2.44 -9.41 -38.99
C ILE A 116 2.67 -8.44 -40.14
N GLU A 117 3.91 -7.99 -40.30
CA GLU A 117 4.39 -7.38 -41.54
C GLU A 117 4.94 -8.49 -42.46
N TRP A 118 4.49 -8.53 -43.71
CA TRP A 118 4.84 -9.57 -44.67
C TRP A 118 5.99 -9.15 -45.59
N LYS A 119 6.86 -10.10 -46.01
CA LYS A 119 7.99 -9.80 -46.92
C LYS A 119 7.55 -9.55 -48.37
N ASP A 120 6.43 -10.12 -48.77
CA ASP A 120 5.85 -10.02 -50.11
C ASP A 120 5.03 -8.73 -50.34
N GLY A 121 4.96 -7.86 -49.32
CA GLY A 121 4.24 -6.59 -49.39
C GLY A 121 2.73 -6.71 -49.19
N HIS A 122 2.22 -7.86 -48.75
CA HIS A 122 0.83 -7.95 -48.31
C HIS A 122 0.55 -7.01 -47.13
N THR A 123 -0.70 -6.52 -47.08
CA THR A 123 -1.17 -5.67 -45.99
C THR A 123 -0.99 -6.35 -44.64
N PRO A 124 -0.47 -5.66 -43.61
CA PRO A 124 -0.30 -6.25 -42.29
C PRO A 124 -1.59 -6.86 -41.74
N SER A 125 -1.48 -8.04 -41.15
CA SER A 125 -2.64 -8.82 -40.69
C SER A 125 -2.42 -9.42 -39.32
N TRP A 126 -3.49 -9.45 -38.52
CA TRP A 126 -3.50 -10.11 -37.22
C TRP A 126 -3.54 -11.63 -37.38
N LEU A 127 -2.58 -12.31 -36.78
CA LEU A 127 -2.56 -13.78 -36.70
C LEU A 127 -2.48 -14.24 -35.24
N PRO A 128 -3.23 -15.29 -34.87
CA PRO A 128 -3.05 -15.94 -33.58
C PRO A 128 -1.63 -16.49 -33.43
N SER A 129 -1.12 -16.53 -32.21
CA SER A 129 0.21 -17.05 -31.89
C SER A 129 0.45 -18.47 -32.41
N SER A 130 -0.60 -19.31 -32.50
CA SER A 130 -0.54 -20.67 -33.02
C SER A 130 -0.25 -20.77 -34.53
N PHE A 131 -0.44 -19.68 -35.28
CA PHE A 131 -0.21 -19.59 -36.72
C PHE A 131 1.17 -19.02 -37.08
N ILE A 132 1.94 -18.60 -36.08
CA ILE A 132 3.25 -17.95 -36.26
C ILE A 132 4.33 -18.88 -35.72
N ALA A 133 5.47 -18.94 -36.40
CA ALA A 133 6.60 -19.74 -35.97
C ALA A 133 7.12 -19.25 -34.59
N LYS A 134 7.47 -20.20 -33.71
CA LYS A 134 7.84 -19.91 -32.31
C LYS A 134 9.10 -19.04 -32.19
N ASP A 135 10.05 -19.18 -33.11
CA ASP A 135 11.26 -18.38 -33.18
C ASP A 135 10.97 -16.91 -33.53
N VAL A 136 10.03 -16.66 -34.44
CA VAL A 136 9.56 -15.31 -34.78
C VAL A 136 8.88 -14.64 -33.58
N ILE A 137 8.02 -15.37 -32.86
CA ILE A 137 7.42 -14.86 -31.60
C ILE A 137 8.51 -14.60 -30.56
N ALA A 138 9.47 -15.50 -30.42
CA ALA A 138 10.55 -15.36 -29.45
C ALA A 138 11.41 -14.13 -29.74
N GLU A 139 11.69 -13.80 -31.01
CA GLU A 139 12.42 -12.58 -31.39
C GLU A 139 11.70 -11.31 -30.92
N TYR A 140 10.36 -11.29 -31.00
CA TYR A 140 9.54 -10.17 -30.54
C TYR A 140 9.36 -10.10 -29.01
N GLU A 141 9.20 -11.25 -28.34
CA GLU A 141 8.89 -11.29 -26.89
C GLU A 141 10.11 -11.33 -25.99
N THR A 142 11.24 -11.88 -26.45
CA THR A 142 12.46 -12.00 -25.63
C THR A 142 12.97 -10.65 -25.11
N PRO A 143 13.02 -9.57 -25.92
CA PRO A 143 13.41 -8.25 -25.42
C PRO A 143 12.50 -7.74 -24.31
N TRP A 144 11.18 -7.94 -24.43
CA TRP A 144 10.19 -7.56 -23.43
C TRP A 144 10.41 -8.26 -22.10
N TRP A 145 10.52 -9.59 -22.13
CA TRP A 145 10.75 -10.37 -20.91
C TRP A 145 12.11 -10.10 -20.28
N ASN A 146 13.13 -9.83 -21.08
CA ASN A 146 14.46 -9.44 -20.56
C ASN A 146 14.42 -8.09 -19.87
N ALA A 147 13.71 -7.11 -20.43
CA ALA A 147 13.55 -5.78 -19.82
C ALA A 147 12.77 -5.87 -18.50
N ALA A 148 11.64 -6.59 -18.50
CA ALA A 148 10.83 -6.79 -17.29
C ALA A 148 11.60 -7.51 -16.16
N LYS A 149 12.31 -8.60 -16.48
CA LYS A 149 13.10 -9.38 -15.49
C LYS A 149 14.32 -8.63 -14.94
N LYS A 150 14.74 -7.53 -15.59
CA LYS A 150 15.81 -6.65 -15.13
C LYS A 150 15.31 -5.33 -14.56
N ALA A 151 14.00 -5.09 -14.61
CA ALA A 151 13.39 -3.80 -14.33
C ALA A 151 14.06 -2.64 -15.08
N ASP A 152 14.33 -2.84 -16.38
CA ASP A 152 14.93 -1.85 -17.27
C ASP A 152 13.84 -0.93 -17.85
N ASP A 153 13.64 0.22 -17.20
CA ASP A 153 12.59 1.17 -17.56
C ASP A 153 12.81 1.79 -18.95
N VAL A 154 14.06 1.99 -19.35
CA VAL A 154 14.42 2.55 -20.65
C VAL A 154 14.07 1.56 -21.75
N ALA A 155 14.46 0.29 -21.59
CA ALA A 155 14.11 -0.75 -22.55
C ALA A 155 12.59 -0.97 -22.63
N LEU A 156 11.88 -1.02 -21.49
CA LEU A 156 10.42 -1.13 -21.48
C LEU A 156 9.75 0.05 -22.20
N ARG A 157 10.19 1.27 -21.92
CA ARG A 157 9.65 2.49 -22.54
C ARG A 157 9.86 2.46 -24.05
N ASN A 158 11.06 2.09 -24.50
CA ASN A 158 11.35 1.97 -25.92
C ASN A 158 10.51 0.88 -26.59
N LEU A 159 10.29 -0.27 -25.93
CA LEU A 159 9.46 -1.35 -26.50
C LEU A 159 7.97 -1.02 -26.55
N ILE A 160 7.49 -0.14 -25.66
CA ILE A 160 6.10 0.38 -25.67
C ILE A 160 5.95 1.47 -26.76
N GLN A 161 6.97 2.30 -26.94
CA GLN A 161 6.94 3.43 -27.89
C GLN A 161 7.35 3.04 -29.32
N ALA A 162 8.20 2.04 -29.52
CA ALA A 162 8.68 1.62 -30.85
C ALA A 162 7.54 1.15 -31.77
N THR A 163 6.42 0.73 -31.19
CA THR A 163 5.20 0.41 -31.94
C THR A 163 4.42 1.65 -32.39
N ALA A 164 4.81 2.87 -32.00
CA ALA A 164 4.14 4.12 -32.35
C ALA A 164 4.93 4.99 -33.36
N ASP A 165 6.27 4.93 -33.35
CA ASP A 165 7.12 5.88 -34.11
C ASP A 165 7.82 5.28 -35.36
N GLU A 166 7.81 3.97 -35.62
CA GLU A 166 8.45 3.40 -36.83
C GLU A 166 7.64 3.62 -38.13
N GLY A 167 6.61 4.47 -38.10
CA GLY A 167 5.81 4.88 -39.26
C GLY A 167 6.24 6.21 -39.88
N GLU A 168 7.54 6.47 -40.03
CA GLU A 168 8.01 7.53 -40.94
C GLU A 168 8.13 6.96 -42.36
N GLU A 169 7.00 6.81 -43.04
CA GLU A 169 6.80 7.13 -44.46
C GLU A 169 5.30 7.00 -44.77
N GLU A 170 4.73 8.11 -45.22
CA GLU A 170 3.34 8.24 -45.65
C GLU A 170 3.04 7.31 -46.86
N GLU A 171 2.80 6.03 -46.63
CA GLU A 171 1.96 5.20 -47.51
C GLU A 171 0.67 4.81 -46.78
N GLU A 172 -0.44 4.98 -47.48
CA GLU A 172 -1.81 4.95 -46.94
C GLU A 172 -2.10 3.70 -46.07
N GLY A 173 -2.34 3.93 -44.78
CA GLY A 173 -3.45 3.26 -44.08
C GLY A 173 -3.15 2.18 -43.04
N VAL A 174 -1.93 2.05 -42.49
CA VAL A 174 -1.69 1.14 -41.34
C VAL A 174 -1.17 1.92 -40.14
N GLU A 175 -2.08 2.26 -39.23
CA GLU A 175 -1.75 2.77 -37.90
C GLU A 175 -1.07 1.63 -37.12
N ALA A 176 0.23 1.76 -36.83
CA ALA A 176 0.94 0.79 -36.02
C ALA A 176 0.29 0.74 -34.63
N LEU A 177 -0.27 -0.42 -34.26
CA LEU A 177 -0.98 -0.59 -33.01
C LEU A 177 0.01 -0.89 -31.87
N PRO A 178 -0.17 -0.29 -30.69
CA PRO A 178 0.79 -0.37 -29.59
C PRO A 178 0.96 -1.80 -29.08
N ARG A 179 2.14 -2.12 -28.55
CA ARG A 179 2.40 -3.37 -27.84
C ARG A 179 1.40 -3.57 -26.70
N TYR A 180 0.82 -4.78 -26.61
CA TYR A 180 0.00 -5.17 -25.47
C TYR A 180 0.85 -5.39 -24.21
N VAL A 181 0.67 -4.53 -23.22
CA VAL A 181 1.47 -4.50 -21.98
C VAL A 181 1.14 -5.63 -20.99
N ASP A 182 -0.07 -6.18 -21.07
CA ASP A 182 -0.53 -7.29 -20.24
C ASP A 182 -0.28 -8.65 -20.90
N ALA A 183 0.67 -8.73 -21.83
CA ALA A 183 1.17 -10.01 -22.32
C ALA A 183 1.64 -10.86 -21.13
N VAL A 184 1.34 -12.16 -21.14
CA VAL A 184 1.65 -13.09 -20.06
C VAL A 184 2.65 -14.15 -20.50
N ASP A 185 3.48 -14.62 -19.58
CA ASP A 185 4.36 -15.78 -19.79
C ASP A 185 3.62 -17.12 -19.59
N GLU A 186 4.37 -18.23 -19.66
CA GLU A 186 3.84 -19.59 -19.46
C GLU A 186 3.24 -19.81 -18.05
N ASP A 187 3.63 -19.01 -17.06
CA ASP A 187 3.09 -19.01 -15.70
C ASP A 187 1.96 -17.97 -15.52
N GLY A 188 1.47 -17.37 -16.62
CA GLY A 188 0.41 -16.37 -16.61
C GLY A 188 0.85 -15.03 -16.02
N ARG A 189 2.15 -14.74 -15.93
CA ARG A 189 2.67 -13.53 -15.31
C ARG A 189 2.84 -12.42 -16.34
N ALA A 190 2.18 -11.29 -16.09
CA ALA A 190 2.46 -10.04 -16.81
C ALA A 190 3.77 -9.40 -16.33
N ALA A 191 4.34 -8.52 -17.16
CA ALA A 191 5.57 -7.77 -16.82
C ALA A 191 5.46 -7.03 -15.47
N LEU A 192 4.26 -6.54 -15.14
CA LEU A 192 3.99 -5.82 -13.90
C LEU A 192 4.31 -6.65 -12.65
N LEU A 193 4.08 -7.97 -12.66
CA LEU A 193 4.39 -8.85 -11.53
C LEU A 193 5.89 -8.95 -11.28
N PHE A 194 6.70 -8.99 -12.33
CA PHE A 194 8.16 -9.04 -12.23
C PHE A 194 8.72 -7.75 -11.63
N VAL A 195 8.37 -6.61 -12.21
CA VAL A 195 8.92 -5.32 -11.77
C VAL A 195 8.45 -4.94 -10.36
N ALA A 196 7.24 -5.37 -9.98
CA ALA A 196 6.73 -5.21 -8.62
C ALA A 196 7.56 -6.00 -7.60
N GLY A 197 7.86 -7.28 -7.88
CA GLY A 197 8.71 -8.11 -7.03
C GLY A 197 10.17 -7.63 -6.98
N LEU A 198 10.68 -7.04 -8.06
CA LEU A 198 12.03 -6.45 -8.10
C LEU A 198 12.12 -5.14 -7.31
N GLY A 199 11.00 -4.43 -7.14
CA GLY A 199 10.95 -3.18 -6.38
C GLY A 199 11.17 -1.92 -7.23
N SER A 200 10.85 -1.95 -8.53
CA SER A 200 11.06 -0.80 -9.42
C SER A 200 9.78 0.03 -9.56
N GLU A 201 9.70 1.12 -8.80
CA GLU A 201 8.57 2.06 -8.86
C GLU A 201 8.41 2.70 -10.25
N GLU A 202 9.53 3.04 -10.90
CA GLU A 202 9.55 3.65 -12.23
C GLU A 202 8.92 2.73 -13.28
N CYS A 203 9.29 1.44 -13.27
CA CYS A 203 8.70 0.46 -14.18
C CYS A 203 7.21 0.23 -13.90
N VAL A 204 6.82 0.21 -12.61
CA VAL A 204 5.40 0.08 -12.23
C VAL A 204 4.58 1.25 -12.75
N ARG A 205 5.04 2.49 -12.53
CA ARG A 205 4.37 3.70 -13.02
C ARG A 205 4.29 3.70 -14.55
N LEU A 206 5.37 3.33 -15.23
CA LEU A 206 5.42 3.24 -16.69
C LEU A 206 4.37 2.25 -17.22
N LEU A 207 4.35 1.01 -16.71
CA LEU A 207 3.45 -0.04 -17.19
C LEU A 207 1.98 0.30 -16.93
N VAL A 208 1.65 0.77 -15.72
CA VAL A 208 0.26 1.13 -15.37
C VAL A 208 -0.20 2.36 -16.17
N SER A 209 0.68 3.34 -16.40
CA SER A 209 0.37 4.49 -17.27
C SER A 209 0.16 4.08 -18.73
N ALA A 210 0.80 2.98 -19.16
CA ALA A 210 0.59 2.37 -20.46
C ALA A 210 -0.63 1.42 -20.51
N GLY A 211 -1.43 1.36 -19.44
CA GLY A 211 -2.68 0.61 -19.39
C GLY A 211 -2.58 -0.80 -18.81
N ALA A 212 -1.48 -1.15 -18.15
CA ALA A 212 -1.34 -2.46 -17.51
C ALA A 212 -2.35 -2.66 -16.37
N ASN A 213 -2.92 -3.86 -16.27
CA ASN A 213 -3.85 -4.22 -15.22
C ASN A 213 -3.13 -4.40 -13.87
N GLY A 214 -3.25 -3.40 -12.99
CA GLY A 214 -2.71 -3.42 -11.62
C GLY A 214 -3.20 -4.59 -10.73
N ASN A 215 -4.29 -5.24 -11.14
CA ASN A 215 -4.95 -6.33 -10.42
C ASN A 215 -4.83 -7.69 -11.12
N HIS A 216 -3.96 -7.80 -12.15
CA HIS A 216 -3.73 -9.05 -12.87
C HIS A 216 -3.27 -10.17 -11.93
N LYS A 217 -3.82 -11.38 -12.08
CA LYS A 217 -3.49 -12.56 -11.27
C LYS A 217 -2.69 -13.56 -12.11
N ASP A 218 -1.59 -14.08 -11.55
CA ASP A 218 -0.89 -15.21 -12.19
C ASP A 218 -1.71 -16.51 -12.11
N ILE A 219 -1.40 -17.50 -12.95
CA ILE A 219 -2.16 -18.76 -12.96
C ILE A 219 -1.69 -19.73 -11.85
N ARG A 220 -0.47 -19.55 -11.32
CA ARG A 220 0.12 -20.52 -10.40
C ARG A 220 -0.29 -20.36 -8.96
N GLY A 221 -0.41 -19.11 -8.50
CA GLY A 221 -0.78 -18.82 -7.11
C GLY A 221 -1.87 -17.79 -7.02
N GLN A 222 -2.42 -17.34 -8.16
CA GLN A 222 -3.39 -16.26 -8.20
C GLN A 222 -2.83 -14.96 -7.59
N LEU A 223 -1.51 -14.76 -7.69
CA LEU A 223 -0.80 -13.64 -7.07
C LEU A 223 -0.92 -12.39 -7.95
N THR A 224 -1.19 -11.25 -7.29
CA THR A 224 -1.22 -9.91 -7.91
C THR A 224 0.12 -9.19 -7.80
N PRO A 225 0.34 -8.07 -8.53
CA PRO A 225 1.50 -7.21 -8.30
C PRO A 225 1.69 -6.79 -6.83
N LEU A 226 0.61 -6.53 -6.10
CA LEU A 226 0.67 -6.22 -4.66
C LEU A 226 1.18 -7.41 -3.83
N HIS A 227 0.76 -8.63 -4.13
CA HIS A 227 1.32 -9.83 -3.47
C HIS A 227 2.83 -9.97 -3.73
N MET A 228 3.27 -9.71 -4.96
CA MET A 228 4.69 -9.76 -5.31
C MET A 228 5.46 -8.69 -4.54
N ALA A 229 5.00 -7.44 -4.54
CA ALA A 229 5.65 -6.37 -3.79
C ALA A 229 5.68 -6.65 -2.28
N ALA A 230 4.60 -7.18 -1.70
CA ALA A 230 4.52 -7.53 -0.29
C ALA A 230 5.47 -8.69 0.09
N GLY A 231 5.43 -9.79 -0.65
CA GLY A 231 6.25 -10.98 -0.38
C GLY A 231 7.76 -10.74 -0.56
N TYR A 232 8.14 -9.88 -1.51
CA TYR A 232 9.53 -9.46 -1.75
C TYR A 232 9.94 -8.21 -0.95
N VAL A 233 9.08 -7.72 -0.05
CA VAL A 233 9.37 -6.66 0.92
C VAL A 233 9.70 -5.32 0.25
N LYS A 234 8.80 -4.85 -0.62
CA LYS A 234 8.94 -3.63 -1.43
C LYS A 234 7.90 -2.56 -1.05
N PRO A 235 8.07 -1.87 0.11
CA PRO A 235 7.07 -0.94 0.62
C PRO A 235 6.76 0.23 -0.32
N ASP A 236 7.77 0.77 -1.02
CA ASP A 236 7.58 1.91 -1.93
C ASP A 236 6.77 1.52 -3.19
N VAL A 237 6.98 0.29 -3.68
CA VAL A 237 6.14 -0.27 -4.75
C VAL A 237 4.72 -0.55 -4.28
N VAL A 238 4.53 -1.08 -3.07
CA VAL A 238 3.19 -1.29 -2.49
C VAL A 238 2.44 0.03 -2.44
N ARG A 239 3.08 1.10 -1.95
CA ARG A 239 2.52 2.45 -1.94
C ARG A 239 2.16 2.92 -3.34
N THR A 240 3.09 2.80 -4.28
CA THR A 240 2.88 3.21 -5.68
C THR A 240 1.72 2.46 -6.33
N LEU A 241 1.60 1.15 -6.13
CA LEU A 241 0.48 0.36 -6.68
C LEU A 241 -0.87 0.81 -6.10
N ILE A 242 -0.95 1.06 -4.79
CA ILE A 242 -2.16 1.58 -4.13
C ILE A 242 -2.52 2.98 -4.66
N GLU A 243 -1.53 3.87 -4.80
CA GLU A 243 -1.72 5.22 -5.39
C GLU A 243 -2.28 5.14 -6.81
N LEU A 244 -1.91 4.10 -7.57
CA LEU A 244 -2.36 3.86 -8.93
C LEU A 244 -3.68 3.06 -9.01
N GLY A 245 -4.33 2.81 -7.87
CA GLY A 245 -5.66 2.17 -7.81
C GLY A 245 -5.66 0.65 -7.82
N ALA A 246 -4.53 -0.01 -7.50
CA ALA A 246 -4.52 -1.45 -7.27
C ALA A 246 -5.34 -1.80 -6.02
N ASP A 247 -6.10 -2.89 -6.09
CA ASP A 247 -7.00 -3.35 -5.03
C ASP A 247 -6.22 -4.20 -4.00
N PRO A 248 -6.08 -3.73 -2.74
CA PRO A 248 -5.36 -4.45 -1.70
C PRO A 248 -6.16 -5.59 -1.06
N GLU A 249 -7.44 -5.78 -1.41
CA GLU A 249 -8.31 -6.82 -0.85
C GLU A 249 -8.40 -8.07 -1.75
N ILE A 250 -7.73 -8.11 -2.90
CA ILE A 250 -7.72 -9.31 -3.76
C ILE A 250 -6.99 -10.46 -3.07
N GLU A 251 -7.62 -11.64 -3.07
CA GLU A 251 -7.07 -12.87 -2.51
C GLU A 251 -6.28 -13.71 -3.52
N ASP A 252 -5.19 -14.32 -3.05
CA ASP A 252 -4.44 -15.38 -3.72
C ASP A 252 -5.18 -16.74 -3.66
N GLU A 253 -4.59 -17.79 -4.25
CA GLU A 253 -5.20 -19.14 -4.27
C GLU A 253 -5.39 -19.72 -2.86
N ARG A 254 -4.62 -19.25 -1.88
CA ARG A 254 -4.71 -19.68 -0.47
C ARG A 254 -5.72 -18.84 0.32
N GLY A 255 -6.45 -17.94 -0.32
CA GLY A 255 -7.40 -17.02 0.32
C GLY A 255 -6.69 -15.93 1.14
N ARG A 256 -5.45 -15.57 0.79
CA ARG A 256 -4.70 -14.54 1.49
C ARG A 256 -4.71 -13.25 0.69
N THR A 257 -4.95 -12.14 1.36
CA THR A 257 -4.66 -10.80 0.83
C THR A 257 -3.14 -10.50 0.86
N PRO A 258 -2.66 -9.46 0.15
CA PRO A 258 -1.29 -8.99 0.29
C PRO A 258 -0.89 -8.66 1.74
N LEU A 259 -1.82 -8.13 2.55
CA LEU A 259 -1.61 -7.82 3.96
C LEU A 259 -1.39 -9.10 4.79
N GLU A 260 -2.23 -10.11 4.57
CA GLU A 260 -2.11 -11.40 5.26
C GLU A 260 -0.84 -12.15 4.87
N LEU A 261 -0.47 -12.11 3.58
CA LEU A 261 0.82 -12.62 3.12
C LEU A 261 1.99 -11.94 3.84
N ALA A 262 1.98 -10.61 3.93
CA ALA A 262 3.05 -9.86 4.62
C ALA A 262 3.14 -10.25 6.11
N ARG A 263 2.00 -10.37 6.80
CA ARG A 263 1.93 -10.83 8.21
C ARG A 263 2.45 -12.26 8.37
N GLU A 264 2.06 -13.19 7.50
CA GLU A 264 2.55 -14.57 7.50
C GLU A 264 4.08 -14.61 7.34
N VAL A 265 4.63 -13.86 6.38
CA VAL A 265 6.07 -13.79 6.13
C VAL A 265 6.80 -13.14 7.31
N LEU A 266 6.25 -12.09 7.92
CA LEU A 266 6.82 -11.45 9.11
C LEU A 266 6.90 -12.42 10.30
N ASN A 267 5.85 -13.22 10.51
CA ASN A 267 5.80 -14.23 11.57
C ASN A 267 6.83 -15.34 11.35
N ALA A 268 7.06 -15.75 10.11
CA ALA A 268 8.07 -16.74 9.75
C ALA A 268 9.51 -16.20 9.77
N THR A 269 9.73 -14.88 9.81
CA THR A 269 11.06 -14.27 9.71
C THR A 269 11.82 -14.32 11.05
N PRO A 270 13.02 -14.96 11.14
CA PRO A 270 13.79 -15.08 12.37
C PRO A 270 14.22 -13.72 12.97
N ARG A 271 14.45 -13.66 14.29
CA ARG A 271 14.79 -12.40 15.02
C ARG A 271 16.29 -12.20 15.30
N GLY A 272 17.17 -12.96 14.67
CA GLY A 272 18.56 -13.11 15.10
C GLY A 272 19.59 -12.17 14.45
N SER A 273 19.60 -12.04 13.12
CA SER A 273 20.67 -11.30 12.41
C SER A 273 20.22 -9.92 11.95
N ALA A 274 21.18 -9.00 11.77
CA ALA A 274 20.91 -7.65 11.25
C ALA A 274 20.18 -7.66 9.89
N VAL A 275 20.48 -8.64 9.03
CA VAL A 275 19.78 -8.81 7.75
C VAL A 275 18.31 -9.20 7.97
N GLN A 276 18.04 -10.11 8.91
CA GLN A 276 16.66 -10.47 9.23
C GLN A 276 15.93 -9.33 9.92
N PHE A 277 16.61 -8.55 10.77
CA PHE A 277 16.05 -7.34 11.36
C PHE A 277 15.61 -6.34 10.27
N ALA A 278 16.49 -6.04 9.30
CA ALA A 278 16.17 -5.19 8.17
C ALA A 278 14.95 -5.70 7.38
N ARG A 279 14.88 -7.01 7.14
CA ARG A 279 13.74 -7.63 6.46
C ARG A 279 12.44 -7.49 7.25
N ARG A 280 12.48 -7.72 8.58
CA ARG A 280 11.32 -7.57 9.46
C ARG A 280 10.79 -6.15 9.43
N LEU A 281 11.67 -5.16 9.53
CA LEU A 281 11.28 -3.77 9.45
C LEU A 281 10.66 -3.42 8.08
N GLY A 282 11.23 -3.93 6.99
CA GLY A 282 10.63 -3.76 5.67
C GLY A 282 9.22 -4.34 5.57
N LEU A 283 8.99 -5.51 6.19
CA LEU A 283 7.66 -6.14 6.25
C LEU A 283 6.69 -5.35 7.13
N GLU A 284 7.15 -4.82 8.27
CA GLU A 284 6.37 -3.93 9.13
C GLU A 284 5.95 -2.66 8.37
N ASN A 285 6.83 -2.09 7.55
CA ASN A 285 6.48 -0.96 6.68
C ASN A 285 5.46 -1.34 5.60
N VAL A 286 5.59 -2.51 4.96
CA VAL A 286 4.60 -3.02 4.01
C VAL A 286 3.23 -3.18 4.67
N ILE A 287 3.19 -3.81 5.85
CA ILE A 287 1.98 -4.03 6.63
C ILE A 287 1.33 -2.70 6.96
N LYS A 288 2.10 -1.73 7.45
CA LYS A 288 1.60 -0.38 7.77
C LYS A 288 0.96 0.29 6.56
N VAL A 289 1.62 0.26 5.39
CA VAL A 289 1.08 0.88 4.17
C VAL A 289 -0.23 0.21 3.73
N LEU A 290 -0.31 -1.11 3.82
CA LEU A 290 -1.54 -1.85 3.50
C LEU A 290 -2.65 -1.59 4.53
N GLU A 291 -2.32 -1.53 5.82
CA GLU A 291 -3.28 -1.20 6.87
C GLU A 291 -3.84 0.22 6.71
N GLU A 292 -3.00 1.20 6.39
CA GLU A 292 -3.44 2.58 6.11
C GLU A 292 -4.37 2.65 4.88
N ALA A 293 -4.16 1.76 3.91
CA ALA A 293 -4.94 1.68 2.67
C ALA A 293 -6.24 0.89 2.82
N ILE A 294 -6.29 -0.08 3.72
CA ILE A 294 -7.48 -0.92 3.97
C ILE A 294 -8.34 -0.32 5.07
N TYR A 295 -7.72 0.26 6.10
CA TYR A 295 -8.40 0.71 7.29
C TYR A 295 -8.32 2.22 7.51
N GLU A 296 -9.30 2.74 8.23
CA GLU A 296 -9.33 4.11 8.72
C GLU A 296 -9.82 4.18 10.16
N PHE A 297 -9.50 5.28 10.84
CA PHE A 297 -10.11 5.59 12.12
C PHE A 297 -11.44 6.30 11.86
N ALA A 298 -12.54 5.73 12.35
CA ALA A 298 -13.88 6.28 12.23
C ALA A 298 -14.49 6.49 13.62
N GLU A 299 -15.33 7.52 13.76
CA GLU A 299 -16.05 7.78 15.00
C GLU A 299 -17.14 6.72 15.24
N VAL A 300 -17.20 6.22 16.48
CA VAL A 300 -18.25 5.30 16.93
C VAL A 300 -19.46 6.10 17.40
N ASP A 301 -20.65 5.72 16.93
CA ASP A 301 -21.91 6.24 17.44
C ASP A 301 -22.29 5.52 18.75
N GLU A 302 -22.30 4.18 18.71
CA GLU A 302 -22.73 3.36 19.83
C GLU A 302 -22.14 1.95 19.74
N ILE A 303 -21.82 1.34 20.90
CA ILE A 303 -21.57 -0.10 21.00
C ILE A 303 -22.87 -0.78 21.45
N LEU A 304 -23.37 -1.70 20.62
CA LEU A 304 -24.70 -2.30 20.80
C LEU A 304 -24.66 -3.65 21.51
N GLU A 305 -23.68 -4.49 21.17
CA GLU A 305 -23.60 -5.86 21.65
C GLU A 305 -22.16 -6.28 21.89
N LYS A 306 -21.97 -7.29 22.72
CA LYS A 306 -20.70 -7.98 22.95
C LYS A 306 -20.85 -9.46 22.68
N ARG A 307 -19.86 -10.04 22.02
CA ARG A 307 -19.74 -11.49 21.84
C ARG A 307 -18.31 -11.97 22.08
N GLY A 308 -18.17 -13.29 22.22
CA GLY A 308 -16.87 -13.93 22.40
C GLY A 308 -16.40 -13.92 23.86
N GLN A 309 -15.26 -14.55 24.09
CA GLN A 309 -14.67 -14.73 25.41
C GLN A 309 -13.14 -14.66 25.30
N ASP A 310 -12.50 -14.19 26.38
CA ASP A 310 -11.04 -14.00 26.48
C ASP A 310 -10.48 -13.09 25.36
N ASP A 311 -9.44 -13.52 24.66
CA ASP A 311 -8.76 -12.72 23.61
C ASP A 311 -9.56 -12.62 22.29
N LYS A 312 -10.80 -13.15 22.26
CA LYS A 312 -11.69 -13.16 21.08
C LYS A 312 -12.96 -12.35 21.30
N VAL A 313 -12.93 -11.38 22.21
CA VAL A 313 -14.05 -10.47 22.42
C VAL A 313 -14.19 -9.55 21.22
N GLU A 314 -15.42 -9.45 20.72
CA GLU A 314 -15.83 -8.54 19.66
C GLU A 314 -17.06 -7.77 20.13
N TYR A 315 -17.15 -6.52 19.70
CA TYR A 315 -18.27 -5.64 19.98
C TYR A 315 -18.96 -5.26 18.68
N LEU A 316 -20.30 -5.21 18.68
CA LEU A 316 -21.08 -4.73 17.56
C LEU A 316 -21.10 -3.20 17.61
N VAL A 317 -20.32 -2.58 16.73
CA VAL A 317 -20.14 -1.14 16.65
C VAL A 317 -21.10 -0.57 15.60
N LYS A 318 -21.87 0.45 15.98
CA LYS A 318 -22.60 1.32 15.06
C LYS A 318 -21.74 2.54 14.78
N TRP A 319 -21.54 2.85 13.50
CA TRP A 319 -20.69 3.97 13.09
C TRP A 319 -21.46 5.29 13.07
N LYS A 320 -20.79 6.42 13.31
CA LYS A 320 -21.44 7.74 13.31
C LYS A 320 -21.71 8.29 11.91
N ASP A 321 -20.90 7.86 10.94
CA ASP A 321 -20.96 8.28 9.54
C ASP A 321 -21.94 7.44 8.68
N SER A 322 -22.47 6.34 9.24
CA SER A 322 -23.32 5.38 8.51
C SER A 322 -24.18 4.56 9.47
N ASP A 323 -25.37 4.16 9.06
CA ASP A 323 -26.24 3.28 9.86
C ASP A 323 -25.76 1.80 9.92
N GLU A 324 -24.61 1.52 9.32
CA GLU A 324 -23.99 0.20 9.28
C GLU A 324 -23.49 -0.23 10.66
N LYS A 325 -23.57 -1.54 10.91
CA LYS A 325 -23.16 -2.16 12.17
C LYS A 325 -22.18 -3.27 11.86
N GLU A 326 -21.03 -3.25 12.51
CA GLU A 326 -19.95 -4.19 12.25
C GLU A 326 -19.41 -4.78 13.56
N TRP A 327 -19.10 -6.08 13.54
CA TRP A 327 -18.43 -6.73 14.67
C TRP A 327 -16.94 -6.41 14.62
N VAL A 328 -16.48 -5.60 15.57
CA VAL A 328 -15.08 -5.15 15.66
C VAL A 328 -14.40 -5.81 16.86
N LYS A 329 -13.15 -6.24 16.69
CA LYS A 329 -12.36 -6.83 17.78
C LYS A 329 -12.06 -5.79 18.86
N ALA A 330 -12.14 -6.21 20.12
CA ALA A 330 -11.93 -5.33 21.27
C ALA A 330 -10.64 -4.49 21.19
N GLY A 331 -9.53 -5.09 20.73
CA GLY A 331 -8.24 -4.39 20.61
C GLY A 331 -8.15 -3.35 19.49
N LEU A 332 -9.19 -3.20 18.67
CA LEU A 332 -9.28 -2.17 17.61
C LEU A 332 -10.24 -1.02 17.98
N ILE A 333 -10.90 -1.14 19.13
CA ILE A 333 -11.83 -0.16 19.67
C ILE A 333 -11.10 0.64 20.75
N GLY A 334 -11.39 1.93 20.87
CA GLY A 334 -10.89 2.76 21.97
C GLY A 334 -11.17 2.11 23.33
N GLU A 335 -10.15 2.07 24.20
CA GLU A 335 -10.28 1.47 25.54
C GLU A 335 -11.33 2.19 26.40
N ASP A 336 -11.50 3.50 26.18
CA ASP A 336 -12.55 4.36 26.71
C ASP A 336 -13.94 3.86 26.32
N LEU A 337 -14.19 3.66 25.02
CA LEU A 337 -15.48 3.20 24.50
C LEU A 337 -15.85 1.82 25.05
N VAL A 338 -14.88 0.89 25.08
CA VAL A 338 -15.10 -0.45 25.63
C VAL A 338 -15.42 -0.36 27.12
N LYS A 339 -14.69 0.47 27.86
CA LYS A 339 -14.94 0.67 29.28
C LYS A 339 -16.32 1.26 29.54
N ASP A 340 -16.73 2.28 28.79
CA ASP A 340 -18.04 2.90 28.92
C ASP A 340 -19.17 1.90 28.69
N PHE A 341 -19.06 1.07 27.65
CA PHE A 341 -20.02 0.00 27.39
C PHE A 341 -20.08 -1.04 28.51
N GLU A 342 -18.92 -1.49 29.04
CA GLU A 342 -18.88 -2.46 30.14
C GLU A 342 -19.39 -1.89 31.47
N ASP A 343 -19.19 -0.60 31.70
CA ASP A 343 -19.70 0.14 32.86
C ASP A 343 -21.21 0.45 32.71
N GLY A 344 -21.81 0.16 31.55
CA GLY A 344 -23.22 0.41 31.24
C GLY A 344 -23.55 1.89 31.06
N LEU A 345 -22.57 2.69 30.65
CA LEU A 345 -22.72 4.11 30.36
C LEU A 345 -23.33 4.27 28.97
N GLU A 346 -24.51 4.87 28.90
CA GLU A 346 -25.16 5.23 27.64
C GLU A 346 -24.65 6.61 27.17
N TYR A 347 -24.34 6.72 25.88
CA TYR A 347 -23.97 7.98 25.27
C TYR A 347 -25.21 8.85 25.09
N ALA A 348 -25.26 9.96 25.82
CA ALA A 348 -26.26 11.02 25.66
C ALA A 348 -25.56 12.33 25.29
N VAL A 349 -26.17 13.11 24.40
CA VAL A 349 -25.61 14.43 24.05
C VAL A 349 -26.04 15.42 25.14
N ALA A 350 -25.06 15.91 25.91
CA ALA A 350 -25.24 16.98 26.88
C ALA A 350 -25.49 18.31 26.16
N GLU A 351 -26.57 19.01 26.51
CA GLU A 351 -26.87 20.34 25.98
C GLU A 351 -26.15 21.45 26.76
N GLU A 352 -26.16 21.36 28.09
CA GLU A 352 -25.62 22.41 28.97
C GLU A 352 -25.34 21.87 30.37
N VAL A 353 -24.28 22.38 31.01
CA VAL A 353 -24.05 22.24 32.44
C VAL A 353 -24.82 23.33 33.19
N MET A 354 -25.76 22.93 34.03
CA MET A 354 -26.70 23.82 34.72
C MET A 354 -26.23 24.24 36.12
N ASP A 355 -25.51 23.37 36.83
CA ASP A 355 -25.08 23.60 38.21
C ASP A 355 -23.83 22.76 38.56
N CYS A 356 -23.18 23.06 39.68
CA CYS A 356 -22.01 22.34 40.20
C CYS A 356 -22.13 22.15 41.71
N ARG A 357 -21.80 20.96 42.21
CA ARG A 357 -21.75 20.65 43.64
C ARG A 357 -20.49 19.85 44.00
N GLU A 358 -20.15 19.87 45.28
CA GLU A 358 -19.16 18.95 45.84
C GLU A 358 -19.88 17.65 46.21
N GLY A 359 -19.61 16.59 45.45
CA GLY A 359 -20.14 15.24 45.63
C GLY A 359 -19.48 14.49 46.78
N ASN A 360 -19.77 13.19 46.86
CA ASN A 360 -19.13 12.35 47.86
C ASN A 360 -17.61 12.26 47.61
N GLU A 361 -16.82 12.17 48.68
CA GLU A 361 -15.34 12.16 48.63
C GLU A 361 -14.66 13.45 48.16
N LYS A 362 -15.36 14.61 48.15
CA LYS A 362 -14.85 15.90 47.66
C LYS A 362 -14.55 15.96 46.16
N LYS A 363 -15.16 15.07 45.38
CA LYS A 363 -15.13 15.14 43.91
C LYS A 363 -16.21 16.13 43.42
N ARG A 364 -15.95 16.83 42.32
CA ARG A 364 -16.94 17.74 41.72
C ARG A 364 -17.97 16.94 40.92
N GLU A 365 -19.23 17.30 41.10
CA GLU A 365 -20.36 16.78 40.30
C GLU A 365 -21.07 17.97 39.64
N PHE A 366 -21.50 17.79 38.41
CA PHE A 366 -22.19 18.80 37.62
C PHE A 366 -23.61 18.33 37.28
N LEU A 367 -24.57 19.24 37.35
CA LEU A 367 -25.94 18.97 36.92
C LEU A 367 -26.01 19.18 35.40
N VAL A 368 -26.15 18.11 34.64
CA VAL A 368 -26.11 18.14 33.17
C VAL A 368 -27.51 18.01 32.62
N LYS A 369 -27.87 18.93 31.71
CA LYS A 369 -29.08 18.80 30.90
C LYS A 369 -28.74 18.01 29.64
N TRP A 370 -29.50 16.94 29.39
CA TRP A 370 -29.32 16.09 28.22
C TRP A 370 -30.34 16.42 27.12
N SER A 371 -30.00 16.09 25.88
CA SER A 371 -30.86 16.31 24.71
C SER A 371 -32.00 15.30 24.57
N ASP A 372 -31.85 14.14 25.21
CA ASP A 372 -32.71 12.95 25.11
C ASP A 372 -33.48 12.65 26.40
N ILE A 373 -33.16 13.34 27.51
CA ILE A 373 -33.83 13.18 28.81
C ILE A 373 -34.34 14.55 29.28
N GLU A 374 -35.62 14.63 29.66
CA GLU A 374 -36.23 15.89 30.14
C GLU A 374 -35.67 16.37 31.48
N GLU A 375 -35.25 15.45 32.35
CA GLU A 375 -34.71 15.75 33.67
C GLU A 375 -33.18 15.75 33.66
N ALA A 376 -32.58 16.84 34.14
CA ALA A 376 -31.13 16.95 34.30
C ALA A 376 -30.61 16.02 35.42
N THR A 377 -29.46 15.38 35.21
CA THR A 377 -28.85 14.44 36.17
C THR A 377 -27.51 14.95 36.69
N TRP A 378 -27.15 14.54 37.92
CA TRP A 378 -25.87 14.89 38.51
C TRP A 378 -24.82 13.89 38.10
N GLU A 379 -23.83 14.36 37.34
CA GLU A 379 -22.73 13.54 36.84
C GLU A 379 -21.39 13.94 37.46
N PRO A 380 -20.49 12.99 37.72
CA PRO A 380 -19.13 13.32 38.12
C PRO A 380 -18.41 14.09 37.01
N GLU A 381 -17.48 14.98 37.36
CA GLU A 381 -16.69 15.77 36.41
C GLU A 381 -16.06 14.96 35.26
N GLU A 382 -15.68 13.72 35.55
CA GLU A 382 -15.05 12.78 34.60
C GLU A 382 -16.00 12.38 33.44
N ASN A 383 -17.32 12.51 33.62
CA ASN A 383 -18.35 12.10 32.66
C ASN A 383 -18.97 13.29 31.90
N VAL A 384 -18.47 14.51 32.10
CA VAL A 384 -19.06 15.74 31.54
C VAL A 384 -18.09 16.38 30.57
N ASP A 385 -18.61 16.86 29.43
CA ASP A 385 -17.81 17.52 28.41
C ASP A 385 -17.00 18.70 29.03
N PRO A 386 -15.65 18.68 28.92
CA PRO A 386 -14.79 19.70 29.49
C PRO A 386 -15.08 21.12 28.96
N ASP A 387 -15.57 21.25 27.72
CA ASP A 387 -15.88 22.55 27.14
C ASP A 387 -17.20 23.10 27.70
N LEU A 388 -18.20 22.25 27.98
CA LEU A 388 -19.41 22.67 28.69
C LEU A 388 -19.11 23.09 30.14
N ILE A 389 -18.18 22.42 30.81
CA ILE A 389 -17.71 22.83 32.14
C ILE A 389 -17.07 24.21 32.06
N LYS A 390 -16.17 24.44 31.10
CA LYS A 390 -15.53 25.76 30.90
C LYS A 390 -16.55 26.84 30.60
N GLU A 391 -17.56 26.56 29.78
CA GLU A 391 -18.63 27.52 29.48
C GLU A 391 -19.45 27.87 30.73
N PHE A 392 -19.82 26.88 31.54
CA PHE A 392 -20.50 27.10 32.82
C PHE A 392 -19.63 27.92 33.79
N GLU A 393 -18.35 27.55 33.94
CA GLU A 393 -17.40 28.26 34.77
C GLU A 393 -17.15 29.69 34.26
N ALA A 394 -17.13 29.93 32.94
CA ALA A 394 -17.01 31.26 32.36
C ALA A 394 -18.27 32.12 32.59
N LYS A 395 -19.46 31.51 32.55
CA LYS A 395 -20.74 32.16 32.86
C LYS A 395 -20.86 32.51 34.36
N ASN A 396 -20.33 31.67 35.25
CA ASN A 396 -20.44 31.83 36.70
C ASN A 396 -19.20 32.43 37.40
N GLY A 397 -18.05 32.48 36.72
CA GLY A 397 -16.72 32.79 37.27
C GLY A 397 -16.20 34.19 37.00
N GLY A 398 -17.08 35.20 37.02
CA GLY A 398 -16.71 36.61 36.94
C GLY A 398 -16.05 37.17 38.21
N GLU A 399 -15.06 36.50 38.81
CA GLU A 399 -14.05 37.05 39.75
C GLU A 399 -13.18 35.91 40.29
N VAL A 400 -11.97 35.65 39.74
CA VAL A 400 -10.68 35.69 40.47
C VAL A 400 -9.45 35.55 39.52
N ALA A 401 -8.57 36.55 39.63
CA ALA A 401 -7.10 36.52 39.56
C ALA A 401 -6.36 35.73 38.45
N ALA A 402 -5.91 36.48 37.44
CA ALA A 402 -4.71 36.18 36.66
C ALA A 402 -3.46 36.22 37.55
N VAL A 403 -2.58 35.22 37.42
CA VAL A 403 -1.19 35.30 37.90
C VAL A 403 -0.23 35.02 36.76
N GLU A 404 0.71 35.96 36.64
CA GLU A 404 1.66 36.20 35.58
C GLU A 404 2.69 35.07 35.38
N ALA A 405 3.04 34.85 34.12
CA ALA A 405 4.25 34.13 33.73
C ALA A 405 5.48 35.02 33.98
N SER A 406 6.36 34.58 34.88
CA SER A 406 7.66 35.22 35.15
C SER A 406 8.79 34.42 34.49
N ALA A 407 9.49 35.07 33.57
CA ALA A 407 10.68 34.59 32.89
C ALA A 407 11.91 34.64 33.82
N LEU A 408 12.84 33.70 33.64
CA LEU A 408 14.18 33.72 34.24
C LEU A 408 15.28 33.40 33.20
N PRO A 409 16.54 33.82 33.45
CA PRO A 409 17.41 34.40 32.43
C PRO A 409 18.46 33.44 31.87
N VAL A 410 18.95 33.79 30.68
CA VAL A 410 20.08 33.18 29.97
C VAL A 410 21.39 33.68 30.60
N VAL A 411 22.32 32.76 30.92
CA VAL A 411 23.72 33.08 31.24
C VAL A 411 24.60 32.34 30.25
N ASP A 412 25.25 33.12 29.38
CA ASP A 412 26.34 32.68 28.53
C ASP A 412 27.61 32.48 29.36
N THR A 413 28.27 31.33 29.18
CA THR A 413 29.71 31.20 29.46
C THR A 413 30.34 30.25 28.44
N GLU A 414 31.12 30.81 27.51
CA GLU A 414 32.18 30.11 26.79
C GLU A 414 33.30 29.72 27.76
N VAL A 415 33.84 28.49 27.69
CA VAL A 415 35.26 28.20 27.95
C VAL A 415 35.72 26.99 27.12
N GLU A 416 36.62 27.31 26.19
CA GLU A 416 37.85 26.67 25.73
C GLU A 416 37.99 25.15 25.48
N LYS A 417 38.61 24.91 24.32
CA LYS A 417 39.23 23.69 23.81
C LYS A 417 40.34 23.19 24.72
N ASP A 418 40.50 21.87 24.79
CA ASP A 418 41.77 21.23 24.48
C ASP A 418 41.67 19.70 24.34
N ALA A 419 42.61 19.19 23.54
CA ALA A 419 43.12 17.81 23.42
C ALA A 419 42.41 16.84 22.45
N GLU A 420 43.03 16.74 21.25
CA GLU A 420 42.91 15.63 20.31
C GLU A 420 43.18 14.28 20.99
N VAL A 421 42.22 13.37 20.86
CA VAL A 421 42.47 11.93 20.84
C VAL A 421 41.90 11.40 19.53
N GLU A 422 42.81 11.14 18.60
CA GLU A 422 42.54 10.52 17.31
C GLU A 422 42.03 9.09 17.53
N LYS A 423 40.72 8.91 17.36
CA LYS A 423 39.99 7.67 16.98
C LYS A 423 38.52 7.95 17.23
N LYS A 424 37.69 7.95 16.19
CA LYS A 424 36.31 7.41 16.25
C LYS A 424 35.60 7.68 14.94
N GLY A 425 35.06 6.62 14.33
CA GLY A 425 34.04 6.76 13.29
C GLY A 425 32.68 7.21 13.83
N VAL A 426 32.60 7.59 15.11
CA VAL A 426 31.42 8.17 15.74
C VAL A 426 31.78 9.30 16.72
N GLU A 427 31.32 10.51 16.43
CA GLU A 427 31.45 11.67 17.32
C GLU A 427 30.15 11.87 18.11
N LYS A 428 30.24 12.08 19.42
CA LYS A 428 29.07 12.27 20.31
C LYS A 428 29.02 13.72 20.80
N VAL A 429 27.89 14.38 20.60
CA VAL A 429 27.57 15.70 21.15
C VAL A 429 26.44 15.53 22.15
N VAL A 430 26.68 15.83 23.43
CA VAL A 430 25.65 15.72 24.48
C VAL A 430 24.68 16.90 24.35
N LEU A 431 23.39 16.62 24.19
CA LEU A 431 22.30 17.61 24.13
C LEU A 431 21.64 17.80 25.49
N LYS A 432 21.49 16.71 26.26
CA LYS A 432 21.00 16.70 27.64
C LYS A 432 21.80 15.70 28.44
N ALA A 433 22.39 16.14 29.55
CA ALA A 433 23.14 15.26 30.44
C ALA A 433 22.24 14.18 31.06
N GLY A 434 22.76 12.95 31.16
CA GLY A 434 22.08 11.86 31.86
C GLY A 434 22.26 11.93 33.37
N TYR A 435 21.46 11.15 34.08
CA TYR A 435 21.45 11.06 35.54
C TYR A 435 21.50 9.60 35.98
N GLY A 436 22.51 8.85 35.56
CA GLY A 436 22.61 7.45 35.97
C GLY A 436 23.86 6.71 35.52
N PRO A 437 23.90 5.39 35.72
CA PRO A 437 25.04 4.57 35.33
C PRO A 437 25.19 4.57 33.81
N LYS A 438 26.43 4.37 33.36
CA LYS A 438 26.72 4.07 31.95
C LYS A 438 26.40 2.60 31.66
N PRO A 439 25.91 2.26 30.46
CA PRO A 439 25.76 0.87 30.05
C PRO A 439 27.10 0.13 30.05
N SER A 440 27.09 -1.15 30.40
CA SER A 440 28.22 -2.07 30.27
C SER A 440 27.98 -3.06 29.12
N PRO A 441 29.04 -3.56 28.45
CA PRO A 441 28.90 -4.55 27.37
C PRO A 441 28.05 -5.77 27.79
N GLY A 442 27.10 -6.16 26.95
CA GLY A 442 26.16 -7.26 27.19
C GLY A 442 24.87 -6.87 27.92
N GLN A 443 24.77 -5.64 28.46
CA GLN A 443 23.53 -5.14 29.04
C GLN A 443 22.49 -4.81 27.97
N THR A 444 21.23 -4.86 28.36
CA THR A 444 20.11 -4.48 27.51
C THR A 444 19.81 -3.00 27.69
N VAL A 445 19.88 -2.22 26.62
CA VAL A 445 19.62 -0.78 26.62
C VAL A 445 18.37 -0.50 25.80
N THR A 446 17.47 0.32 26.33
CA THR A 446 16.29 0.83 25.62
C THR A 446 16.46 2.32 25.34
N VAL A 447 16.27 2.74 24.09
CA VAL A 447 16.49 4.12 23.65
C VAL A 447 15.33 4.66 22.82
N HIS A 448 15.09 5.97 22.91
CA HIS A 448 14.49 6.69 21.80
C HIS A 448 15.57 7.09 20.80
N CYS A 449 15.28 7.05 19.51
CA CYS A 449 16.24 7.45 18.49
C CYS A 449 15.55 8.12 17.30
N THR A 450 16.19 9.14 16.73
CA THR A 450 15.86 9.73 15.44
C THR A 450 17.08 9.75 14.55
N GLY A 451 16.97 9.20 13.33
CA GLY A 451 18.04 9.16 12.32
C GLY A 451 17.85 10.16 11.19
N TYR A 452 18.94 10.81 10.79
CA TYR A 452 19.02 11.83 9.74
C TYR A 452 20.09 11.48 8.68
N GLY A 453 19.88 11.95 7.45
CA GLY A 453 20.73 11.64 6.29
C GLY A 453 19.97 11.08 5.08
N LYS A 454 18.64 11.24 5.02
CA LYS A 454 17.82 10.67 3.94
C LYS A 454 18.25 11.24 2.59
N ASN A 455 18.55 10.37 1.63
CA ASN A 455 19.03 10.70 0.30
C ASN A 455 20.28 11.60 0.29
N GLY A 456 21.16 11.43 1.29
CA GLY A 456 22.39 12.22 1.45
C GLY A 456 22.18 13.60 2.08
N ASP A 457 20.95 13.94 2.47
CA ASP A 457 20.63 15.21 3.12
C ASP A 457 20.55 15.03 4.64
N MET A 458 21.54 15.60 5.34
CA MET A 458 21.68 15.51 6.80
C MET A 458 20.61 16.27 7.57
N SER A 459 19.81 17.13 6.92
CA SER A 459 18.66 17.78 7.52
C SER A 459 17.39 16.92 7.48
N LYS A 460 17.35 15.92 6.60
CA LYS A 460 16.18 15.07 6.40
C LYS A 460 16.24 13.84 7.28
N LYS A 461 15.21 13.70 8.11
CA LYS A 461 14.92 12.50 8.90
C LYS A 461 14.57 11.33 7.98
N PHE A 462 15.17 10.16 8.20
CA PHE A 462 14.76 8.92 7.54
C PHE A 462 13.94 8.00 8.45
N TRP A 463 14.08 8.11 9.77
CA TRP A 463 13.38 7.27 10.73
C TRP A 463 13.42 7.85 12.15
N SER A 464 12.39 7.62 12.97
CA SER A 464 12.40 7.90 14.41
C SER A 464 11.53 6.92 15.19
N THR A 465 11.98 6.51 16.38
CA THR A 465 11.12 5.82 17.36
C THR A 465 10.12 6.74 18.06
N LYS A 466 10.15 8.03 17.77
CA LYS A 466 9.12 9.00 18.20
C LYS A 466 8.04 9.20 17.14
N ASP A 467 8.14 8.54 15.98
CA ASP A 467 7.11 8.58 14.95
C ASP A 467 5.88 7.74 15.36
N SER A 468 4.70 8.12 14.87
CA SER A 468 3.45 7.44 15.20
C SER A 468 3.51 5.94 14.87
N GLY A 469 3.17 5.11 15.85
CA GLY A 469 3.19 3.64 15.77
C GLY A 469 4.58 3.01 15.95
N GLN A 470 5.58 3.74 16.47
CA GLN A 470 6.89 3.19 16.80
C GLN A 470 7.11 3.11 18.32
N GLU A 471 7.81 2.08 18.77
CA GLU A 471 8.18 1.89 20.18
C GLU A 471 9.67 2.20 20.42
N PRO A 472 10.09 2.49 21.66
CA PRO A 472 11.49 2.58 22.02
C PRO A 472 12.28 1.33 21.65
N PHE A 473 13.44 1.54 21.03
CA PHE A 473 14.24 0.45 20.51
C PHE A 473 15.11 -0.17 21.61
N THR A 474 15.12 -1.50 21.71
CA THR A 474 15.86 -2.24 22.75
C THR A 474 16.87 -3.20 22.13
N PHE A 475 18.12 -3.16 22.59
CA PHE A 475 19.21 -3.99 22.07
C PHE A 475 20.26 -4.33 23.13
N GLN A 476 21.07 -5.37 22.88
CA GLN A 476 22.24 -5.69 23.71
C GLN A 476 23.46 -4.90 23.24
N ILE A 477 24.01 -4.07 24.12
CA ILE A 477 25.10 -3.16 23.76
C ILE A 477 26.46 -3.84 23.73
N GLY A 478 27.28 -3.54 22.72
CA GLY A 478 28.65 -4.05 22.61
C GLY A 478 28.75 -5.51 22.17
N GLN A 479 27.69 -6.03 21.54
CA GLN A 479 27.61 -7.41 21.03
C GLN A 479 27.48 -7.46 19.49
N GLY A 480 27.57 -6.33 18.80
CA GLY A 480 27.39 -6.24 17.34
C GLY A 480 25.93 -6.40 16.89
N SER A 481 24.97 -6.13 17.79
CA SER A 481 23.53 -6.25 17.50
C SER A 481 22.99 -5.06 16.70
N VAL A 482 23.72 -3.94 16.68
CA VAL A 482 23.39 -2.70 15.99
C VAL A 482 24.61 -2.21 15.19
N ILE A 483 24.45 -1.13 14.43
CA ILE A 483 25.58 -0.48 13.73
C ILE A 483 26.66 -0.07 14.75
N LYS A 484 27.93 -0.08 14.32
CA LYS A 484 29.08 0.21 15.20
C LYS A 484 28.96 1.54 15.91
N ALA A 485 28.41 2.56 15.23
CA ALA A 485 28.17 3.86 15.83
C ALA A 485 27.28 3.81 17.07
N TRP A 486 26.25 2.97 17.09
CA TRP A 486 25.37 2.83 18.25
C TRP A 486 26.04 1.98 19.34
N ASP A 487 26.67 0.89 18.94
CA ASP A 487 27.32 -0.03 19.87
C ASP A 487 28.44 0.67 20.67
N GLU A 488 29.22 1.54 20.03
CA GLU A 488 30.27 2.33 20.67
C GLU A 488 29.75 3.66 21.24
N GLY A 489 28.88 4.36 20.51
CA GLY A 489 28.41 5.70 20.89
C GLY A 489 27.49 5.71 22.10
N VAL A 490 26.58 4.72 22.21
CA VAL A 490 25.66 4.60 23.35
C VAL A 490 26.37 4.08 24.60
N MET A 491 27.50 3.38 24.45
CA MET A 491 28.27 2.84 25.58
C MET A 491 28.90 3.95 26.43
N ASP A 492 29.19 5.08 25.79
CA ASP A 492 29.68 6.29 26.45
C ASP A 492 28.57 7.19 27.01
N MET A 493 27.28 6.82 26.85
CA MET A 493 26.13 7.58 27.35
C MET A 493 25.71 7.14 28.77
N GLN A 494 24.84 7.92 29.41
CA GLN A 494 24.23 7.60 30.69
C GLN A 494 22.70 7.44 30.58
N LEU A 495 22.10 6.75 31.55
CA LEU A 495 20.64 6.74 31.69
C LEU A 495 20.07 8.17 31.73
N GLY A 496 19.07 8.46 30.89
CA GLY A 496 18.45 9.76 30.74
C GLY A 496 19.22 10.77 29.87
N GLU A 497 20.40 10.40 29.35
CA GLU A 497 21.18 11.26 28.45
C GLU A 497 20.52 11.34 27.08
N VAL A 498 20.47 12.55 26.51
CA VAL A 498 20.16 12.77 25.10
C VAL A 498 21.44 13.24 24.41
N ALA A 499 21.88 12.54 23.38
CA ALA A 499 23.07 12.90 22.62
C ALA A 499 22.87 12.72 21.13
N ARG A 500 23.61 13.51 20.36
CA ARG A 500 23.71 13.41 18.91
C ARG A 500 24.98 12.67 18.53
N LEU A 501 24.85 11.57 17.80
CA LEU A 501 25.94 10.79 17.26
C LEU A 501 26.11 11.13 15.77
N HIS A 502 27.28 11.63 15.41
CA HIS A 502 27.71 11.84 14.03
C HIS A 502 28.56 10.65 13.60
N CYS A 503 28.10 9.91 12.60
CA CYS A 503 28.65 8.62 12.21
C CYS A 503 29.30 8.72 10.84
N THR A 504 30.54 8.25 10.71
CA THR A 504 31.15 8.04 9.41
C THR A 504 30.47 6.87 8.70
N PRO A 505 30.55 6.78 7.36
CA PRO A 505 29.86 5.73 6.62
C PRO A 505 30.21 4.31 7.10
N GLU A 506 31.47 4.04 7.44
CA GLU A 506 31.96 2.73 7.88
C GLU A 506 31.42 2.30 9.25
N TYR A 507 30.96 3.28 10.04
CA TYR A 507 30.33 3.09 11.34
C TYR A 507 28.80 3.07 11.27
N GLY A 508 28.24 3.50 10.13
CA GLY A 508 26.85 3.31 9.73
C GLY A 508 26.66 2.07 8.85
N TYR A 509 26.18 2.26 7.62
CA TYR A 509 25.84 1.18 6.68
C TYR A 509 26.89 0.93 5.58
N GLY A 510 27.97 1.70 5.56
CA GLY A 510 29.12 1.51 4.67
C GLY A 510 28.77 1.55 3.17
N ALA A 511 29.54 0.82 2.38
CA ALA A 511 29.41 0.78 0.91
C ALA A 511 28.09 0.19 0.40
N SER A 512 27.33 -0.50 1.25
CA SER A 512 26.03 -1.06 0.88
C SER A 512 24.89 -0.03 1.01
N GLY A 513 25.06 0.98 1.87
CA GLY A 513 23.98 1.88 2.25
C GLY A 513 22.79 1.12 2.87
N PHE A 514 21.64 1.78 2.89
CA PHE A 514 20.37 1.16 3.29
C PHE A 514 19.23 1.76 2.46
N PRO A 515 19.04 1.27 1.22
CA PRO A 515 18.12 1.86 0.24
C PRO A 515 16.68 1.99 0.75
N SER A 516 16.19 1.04 1.56
CA SER A 516 14.84 1.06 2.14
C SER A 516 14.57 2.25 3.07
N TRP A 517 15.62 2.94 3.54
CA TRP A 517 15.49 4.19 4.31
C TRP A 517 16.00 5.41 3.53
N GLY A 518 16.27 5.26 2.24
CA GLY A 518 16.92 6.28 1.42
C GLY A 518 18.36 6.57 1.85
N ILE A 519 19.03 5.67 2.56
CA ILE A 519 20.44 5.85 2.95
C ILE A 519 21.31 5.38 1.79
N GLN A 520 22.04 6.32 1.19
CA GLN A 520 22.90 6.03 0.05
C GLN A 520 24.18 5.29 0.49
N PRO A 521 24.78 4.46 -0.37
CA PRO A 521 26.12 3.92 -0.18
C PRO A 521 27.13 4.98 0.28
N ASN A 522 27.99 4.62 1.23
CA ASN A 522 29.05 5.48 1.75
C ASN A 522 28.56 6.83 2.31
N SER A 523 27.33 6.90 2.83
CA SER A 523 26.80 8.13 3.42
C SER A 523 27.08 8.27 4.91
N PRO A 524 27.47 9.46 5.39
CA PRO A 524 27.49 9.76 6.81
C PRO A 524 26.06 9.84 7.36
N LEU A 525 25.91 9.62 8.66
CA LEU A 525 24.61 9.62 9.32
C LEU A 525 24.67 10.39 10.63
N VAL A 526 23.52 10.92 11.04
CA VAL A 526 23.36 11.55 12.34
C VAL A 526 22.21 10.89 13.07
N PHE A 527 22.43 10.53 14.32
CA PHE A 527 21.39 9.99 15.19
C PHE A 527 21.26 10.86 16.42
N GLU A 528 20.04 11.23 16.78
CA GLU A 528 19.73 11.76 18.09
C GLU A 528 19.18 10.62 18.95
N ILE A 529 19.86 10.30 20.04
CA ILE A 529 19.56 9.15 20.89
C ILE A 529 19.27 9.63 22.32
N GLU A 530 18.23 9.08 22.92
CA GLU A 530 17.85 9.28 24.32
C GLU A 530 17.83 7.94 25.04
N VAL A 531 18.64 7.76 26.09
CA VAL A 531 18.71 6.49 26.83
C VAL A 531 17.61 6.44 27.89
N LEU A 532 16.63 5.57 27.71
CA LEU A 532 15.46 5.45 28.60
C LEU A 532 15.67 4.41 29.70
N LYS A 533 16.42 3.34 29.41
CA LYS A 533 16.56 2.21 30.32
C LYS A 533 17.85 1.43 30.09
N ILE A 534 18.43 0.91 31.17
CA ILE A 534 19.58 0.00 31.17
C ILE A 534 19.22 -1.17 32.09
N ARG A 535 19.39 -2.42 31.62
CA ARG A 535 19.13 -3.66 32.37
C ARG A 535 20.31 -4.61 32.27
#